data_AF-A0A7S3NPL2-F1
#
_entry.id   AF-A0A7S3NPL2-F1
#
_cell.length_a   1.000
_cell.length_b   1.000
_cell.length_c   1.000
_cell.angle_alpha   90.00
_cell.angle_beta   90.00
_cell.angle_gamma   90.00
#
_symmetry.space_group_name_H-M   'P 1'
#
loop_
_entity.id
_entity.type
_entity.pdbx_description
1 polymer ?
#
loop_
_entity_poly.entity_id
_entity_poly.type
_entity_poly.pdbx_seq_one_letter_code
_entity_poly.pdbx_strand_id
1 'polypeptide(L)'
;ETTNLDITDKMQKLKFGDEEEKQLSKEAKEDEVQIGEGVQTWKRNQESSFLCSTKSWDDEEMAIPEKIKQALRDAEVLRPSKIQATTIPLVANDVTRSVVVQSKNGSGKTFAFSLCSLLRIDPDEKGLQILILAHTRELVSQIWDQIQILNKYTEYYITQVRREDKKPQVGQITVMTAGKC
;
A
#
# COMPACT_ATOMS: atom_id res chain seq x y z
N GLU A 1 22.54 23.13 12.08
CA GLU A 1 23.14 22.90 10.75
C GLU A 1 23.89 21.58 10.81
N THR A 2 23.22 20.49 10.41
CA THR A 2 23.82 19.16 10.34
C THR A 2 23.61 18.69 8.90
N THR A 3 24.73 18.40 8.27
CA THR A 3 24.99 18.54 6.84
C THR A 3 24.44 17.40 5.99
N ASN A 4 23.98 17.75 4.79
CA ASN A 4 23.55 16.91 3.66
C ASN A 4 24.49 15.73 3.27
N LEU A 5 25.66 15.60 3.90
CA LEU A 5 26.60 14.51 3.64
C LEU A 5 26.11 13.16 4.21
N ASP A 6 25.38 13.15 5.34
CA ASP A 6 24.96 11.89 5.99
C ASP A 6 23.82 11.15 5.25
N ILE A 7 22.99 11.91 4.52
CA ILE A 7 21.87 11.37 3.73
C ILE A 7 22.41 10.67 2.47
N THR A 8 23.47 11.22 1.87
CA THR A 8 24.08 10.69 0.64
C THR A 8 24.77 9.35 0.90
N ASP A 9 25.42 9.20 2.06
CA ASP A 9 26.05 7.94 2.49
C ASP A 9 25.03 6.85 2.84
N LYS A 10 23.88 7.21 3.42
CA LYS A 10 22.75 6.26 3.62
C LYS A 10 22.12 5.82 2.30
N MET A 11 22.06 6.71 1.30
CA MET A 11 21.54 6.39 -0.03
C MET A 11 22.48 5.50 -0.86
N GLN A 12 23.80 5.63 -0.69
CA GLN A 12 24.77 4.77 -1.39
C GLN A 12 24.81 3.33 -0.86
N LYS A 13 24.55 3.11 0.43
CA LYS A 13 24.47 1.75 1.01
C LYS A 13 23.23 0.94 0.61
N LEU A 14 22.26 1.55 -0.06
CA LEU A 14 21.00 0.93 -0.51
C LEU A 14 20.94 0.66 -2.01
N LYS A 15 22.06 0.82 -2.75
CA LYS A 15 22.14 0.35 -4.13
C LYS A 15 22.41 -1.15 -4.17
N PHE A 16 21.36 -1.91 -4.47
CA PHE A 16 21.40 -3.33 -4.79
C PHE A 16 22.34 -3.59 -5.98
N GLY A 17 23.19 -4.61 -5.87
CA GLY A 17 24.18 -4.96 -6.88
C GLY A 17 23.57 -5.67 -8.09
N ASP A 18 24.18 -5.43 -9.26
CA ASP A 18 23.74 -5.85 -10.60
C ASP A 18 23.59 -7.38 -10.81
N GLU A 19 23.90 -8.21 -9.81
CA GLU A 19 23.83 -9.67 -9.90
C GLU A 19 22.41 -10.23 -9.64
N GLU A 20 21.59 -9.60 -8.78
CA GLU A 20 20.21 -10.08 -8.51
C GLU A 20 19.25 -9.81 -9.69
N GLU A 21 19.51 -8.78 -10.49
CA GLU A 21 18.68 -8.41 -11.65
C GLU A 21 18.79 -9.45 -12.80
N LYS A 22 19.96 -10.10 -12.91
CA LYS A 22 20.19 -11.20 -13.86
C LYS A 22 19.51 -12.51 -13.47
N GLN A 23 19.26 -12.72 -12.18
CA GLN A 23 18.55 -13.90 -11.69
C GLN A 23 17.03 -13.74 -11.86
N LEU A 24 16.51 -12.52 -11.64
CA LEU A 24 15.08 -12.17 -11.86
C LEU A 24 14.59 -12.31 -13.30
N SER A 25 15.48 -12.17 -14.28
CA SER A 25 15.13 -12.22 -15.71
C SER A 25 15.10 -13.65 -16.28
N LYS A 26 15.74 -14.62 -15.64
CA LYS A 26 15.71 -16.04 -16.07
C LYS A 26 14.46 -16.79 -15.60
N GLU A 27 13.91 -16.44 -14.44
CA GLU A 27 12.72 -17.12 -13.86
C GLU A 27 11.38 -16.57 -14.37
N ALA A 28 11.38 -15.49 -15.16
CA ALA A 28 10.17 -14.83 -15.64
C ALA A 28 9.50 -15.49 -16.87
N LYS A 29 9.97 -16.66 -17.31
CA LYS A 29 9.51 -17.30 -18.56
C LYS A 29 8.48 -18.41 -18.39
N GLU A 30 8.14 -18.81 -17.18
CA GLU A 30 7.15 -19.86 -16.95
C GLU A 30 5.99 -19.31 -16.12
N ASP A 31 4.78 -19.71 -16.52
CA ASP A 31 3.48 -19.50 -15.86
C ASP A 31 2.64 -18.29 -16.31
N GLU A 32 2.03 -18.43 -17.49
CA GLU A 32 0.70 -17.88 -17.76
C GLU A 32 -0.36 -18.61 -16.92
N VAL A 33 -1.20 -17.88 -16.18
CA VAL A 33 -2.40 -18.45 -15.53
C VAL A 33 -3.63 -17.58 -15.81
N GLN A 34 -4.72 -18.25 -16.18
CA GLN A 34 -6.01 -17.70 -16.63
C GLN A 34 -6.84 -17.05 -15.52
N ILE A 35 -7.68 -16.10 -15.93
CA ILE A 35 -8.48 -15.21 -15.07
C ILE A 35 -9.88 -15.81 -14.87
N GLY A 36 -10.34 -15.93 -13.62
CA GLY A 36 -11.72 -16.28 -13.25
C GLY A 36 -12.31 -15.26 -12.27
N GLU A 37 -13.58 -14.89 -12.50
CA GLU A 37 -14.36 -13.91 -11.72
C GLU A 37 -14.69 -14.41 -10.31
N GLY A 38 -14.51 -13.55 -9.30
CA GLY A 38 -14.95 -13.83 -7.92
C GLY A 38 -14.08 -13.15 -6.86
N VAL A 39 -14.71 -12.51 -5.88
CA VAL A 39 -14.08 -11.85 -4.73
C VAL A 39 -13.14 -12.82 -4.02
N GLN A 40 -11.83 -12.54 -4.10
CA GLN A 40 -10.79 -13.36 -3.48
C GLN A 40 -10.63 -12.96 -2.01
N THR A 41 -11.16 -13.78 -1.10
CA THR A 41 -10.83 -13.75 0.33
C THR A 41 -9.32 -13.93 0.49
N TRP A 42 -8.63 -13.04 1.22
CA TRP A 42 -7.17 -12.88 1.25
C TRP A 42 -6.38 -13.99 1.97
N LYS A 43 -6.66 -15.27 1.66
CA LYS A 43 -5.78 -16.37 2.08
C LYS A 43 -4.59 -16.46 1.12
N ARG A 44 -3.61 -15.56 1.28
CA ARG A 44 -2.38 -15.64 0.50
C ARG A 44 -1.42 -16.64 1.16
N ASN A 45 -1.33 -17.79 0.48
CA ASN A 45 -0.59 -19.00 0.79
C ASN A 45 0.84 -18.74 1.34
N GLN A 46 1.23 -19.46 2.39
CA GLN A 46 2.50 -19.35 3.13
C GLN A 46 3.74 -19.79 2.33
N GLU A 47 3.61 -20.16 1.05
CA GLU A 47 4.62 -20.99 0.36
C GLU A 47 5.51 -20.23 -0.63
N SER A 48 5.24 -18.95 -0.91
CA SER A 48 6.08 -18.14 -1.80
C SER A 48 7.20 -17.42 -1.02
N SER A 49 8.37 -18.05 -0.90
CA SER A 49 9.58 -17.50 -0.25
C SER A 49 10.00 -16.12 -0.77
N PHE A 50 9.61 -15.78 -2.01
CA PHE A 50 9.93 -14.49 -2.63
C PHE A 50 9.01 -13.34 -2.19
N LEU A 51 7.79 -13.61 -1.69
CA LEU A 51 6.83 -12.58 -1.31
C LEU A 51 6.91 -12.20 0.16
N CYS A 52 7.22 -13.14 1.03
CA CYS A 52 7.21 -12.94 2.48
C CYS A 52 8.44 -12.11 2.92
N SER A 53 8.20 -11.08 3.72
CA SER A 53 9.27 -10.34 4.41
C SER A 53 9.61 -10.99 5.74
N THR A 54 10.85 -10.83 6.20
CA THR A 54 11.26 -11.19 7.57
C THR A 54 10.66 -10.24 8.62
N LYS A 55 10.24 -9.04 8.22
CA LYS A 55 9.68 -7.99 9.08
C LYS A 55 8.29 -8.31 9.62
N SER A 56 7.95 -7.76 10.78
CA SER A 56 6.63 -7.84 11.40
C SER A 56 5.86 -6.53 11.22
N TRP A 57 4.53 -6.58 11.35
CA TRP A 57 3.71 -5.37 11.48
C TRP A 57 3.94 -4.64 12.81
N ASP A 58 4.56 -5.31 13.79
CA ASP A 58 4.89 -4.75 15.10
C ASP A 58 6.24 -4.05 15.15
N ASP A 59 7.03 -4.08 14.08
CA ASP A 59 8.31 -3.40 14.02
C ASP A 59 8.12 -1.88 14.15
N GLU A 60 8.89 -1.25 15.05
CA GLU A 60 8.77 0.19 15.35
C GLU A 60 8.92 1.07 14.09
N GLU A 61 9.78 0.65 13.15
CA GLU A 61 10.02 1.35 11.88
C GLU A 61 8.76 1.50 11.02
N MET A 62 7.77 0.61 11.16
CA MET A 62 6.53 0.65 10.39
C MET A 62 5.58 1.75 10.87
N ALA A 63 5.71 2.19 12.12
CA ALA A 63 4.89 3.23 12.75
C ALA A 63 3.38 3.06 12.55
N ILE A 64 2.87 1.81 12.62
CA ILE A 64 1.45 1.50 12.40
C ILE A 64 0.66 1.64 13.71
N PRO A 65 -0.44 2.44 13.74
CA PRO A 65 -1.34 2.52 14.88
C PRO A 65 -2.00 1.18 15.25
N GLU A 66 -2.23 0.94 16.54
CA GLU A 66 -2.78 -0.33 17.04
C GLU A 66 -4.15 -0.67 16.43
N LYS A 67 -4.99 0.34 16.18
CA LYS A 67 -6.29 0.16 15.50
C LYS A 67 -6.14 -0.51 14.13
N ILE A 68 -5.14 -0.08 13.35
CA ILE A 68 -4.88 -0.64 12.03
C ILE A 68 -4.24 -2.03 12.17
N LYS A 69 -3.34 -2.24 13.13
CA LYS A 69 -2.80 -3.59 13.42
C LYS A 69 -3.89 -4.59 13.76
N GLN A 70 -4.89 -4.19 14.55
CA GLN A 70 -6.05 -5.03 14.83
C GLN A 70 -6.82 -5.38 13.55
N ALA A 71 -7.05 -4.40 12.67
CA ALA A 71 -7.67 -4.65 11.37
C ALA A 71 -6.87 -5.67 10.53
N LEU A 72 -5.55 -5.58 10.53
CA LEU A 72 -4.66 -6.52 9.84
C LEU A 72 -4.77 -7.95 10.39
N ARG A 73 -4.81 -8.10 11.71
CA ARG A 73 -4.98 -9.41 12.38
C ARG A 73 -6.31 -10.05 12.03
N ASP A 74 -7.38 -9.27 12.08
CA ASP A 74 -8.73 -9.70 11.71
C ASP A 74 -8.87 -10.10 10.23
N ALA A 75 -8.11 -9.43 9.36
CA ALA A 75 -8.05 -9.75 7.95
C ALA A 75 -7.11 -10.93 7.63
N GLU A 76 -6.57 -11.60 8.65
CA GLU A 76 -5.59 -12.69 8.54
C GLU A 76 -4.31 -12.30 7.76
N VAL A 77 -3.97 -11.00 7.74
CA VAL A 77 -2.76 -10.47 7.09
C VAL A 77 -1.60 -10.53 8.10
N LEU A 78 -1.02 -11.71 8.24
CA LEU A 78 -0.05 -11.99 9.30
C LEU A 78 1.29 -11.27 9.13
N ARG A 79 1.76 -11.06 7.89
CA ARG A 79 3.07 -10.46 7.60
C ARG A 79 3.05 -9.56 6.38
N PRO A 80 3.86 -8.49 6.37
CA PRO A 80 4.04 -7.65 5.19
C PRO A 80 4.79 -8.40 4.09
N SER A 81 4.48 -8.09 2.84
CA SER A 81 5.31 -8.49 1.72
C SER A 81 6.65 -7.72 1.70
N LYS A 82 7.65 -8.22 0.97
CA LYS A 82 8.96 -7.52 0.85
C LYS A 82 8.82 -6.06 0.42
N ILE A 83 7.94 -5.77 -0.55
CA ILE A 83 7.71 -4.41 -1.04
C ILE A 83 6.96 -3.54 -0.02
N GLN A 84 6.04 -4.12 0.76
CA GLN A 84 5.36 -3.41 1.84
C GLN A 84 6.34 -3.06 2.96
N ALA A 85 7.20 -4.01 3.33
CA ALA A 85 8.17 -3.85 4.39
C ALA A 85 9.27 -2.81 4.10
N THR A 86 9.53 -2.54 2.81
CA THR A 86 10.44 -1.47 2.38
C THR A 86 9.71 -0.14 2.16
N THR A 87 8.49 -0.17 1.61
CA THR A 87 7.76 1.06 1.24
C THR A 87 7.15 1.76 2.44
N ILE A 88 6.54 1.02 3.37
CA ILE A 88 5.77 1.60 4.48
C ILE A 88 6.62 2.49 5.37
N PRO A 89 7.83 2.08 5.82
CA PRO A 89 8.68 2.94 6.64
C PRO A 89 9.09 4.25 5.94
N LEU A 90 9.24 4.25 4.62
CA LEU A 90 9.61 5.45 3.85
C LEU A 90 8.51 6.50 3.84
N VAL A 91 7.24 6.07 3.88
CA VAL A 91 6.07 6.94 3.83
C VAL A 91 5.61 7.33 5.24
N ALA A 92 5.61 6.37 6.18
CA ALA A 92 5.15 6.56 7.54
C ALA A 92 6.04 7.53 8.34
N ASN A 93 7.36 7.47 8.14
CA ASN A 93 8.32 8.35 8.83
C ASN A 93 8.53 9.69 8.11
N ASP A 94 7.68 10.02 7.14
CA ASP A 94 7.73 11.23 6.31
C ASP A 94 9.11 11.58 5.73
N VAL A 95 9.92 10.55 5.46
CA VAL A 95 11.29 10.69 4.93
C VAL A 95 11.26 11.30 3.52
N THR A 96 10.16 11.09 2.80
CA THR A 96 10.02 11.49 1.41
C THR A 96 8.62 12.03 1.10
N ARG A 97 8.57 13.12 0.33
CA ARG A 97 7.31 13.71 -0.15
C ARG A 97 6.68 12.93 -1.31
N SER A 98 7.50 12.26 -2.12
CA SER A 98 7.07 11.49 -3.28
C SER A 98 7.83 10.17 -3.34
N VAL A 99 7.09 9.07 -3.57
CA VAL A 99 7.66 7.73 -3.70
C VAL A 99 7.15 7.09 -4.97
N VAL A 100 8.06 6.51 -5.76
CA VAL A 100 7.73 5.68 -6.92
C VAL A 100 8.07 4.25 -6.58
N VAL A 101 7.06 3.37 -6.63
CA VAL A 101 7.20 1.96 -6.25
C VAL A 101 6.99 1.08 -7.48
N GLN A 102 8.03 0.35 -7.89
CA GLN A 102 7.96 -0.64 -8.96
C GLN A 102 8.09 -2.05 -8.38
N SER A 103 7.19 -2.96 -8.78
CA SER A 103 7.32 -4.39 -8.46
C SER A 103 6.42 -5.22 -9.38
N LYS A 104 6.59 -6.55 -9.37
CA LYS A 104 5.76 -7.50 -10.15
C LYS A 104 4.29 -7.48 -9.71
N ASN A 105 3.38 -7.93 -10.57
CA ASN A 105 1.95 -8.04 -10.22
C ASN A 105 1.75 -9.02 -9.06
N GLY A 106 0.73 -8.77 -8.22
CA GLY A 106 0.47 -9.59 -7.04
C GLY A 106 1.44 -9.39 -5.86
N SER A 107 2.41 -8.46 -5.94
CA SER A 107 3.34 -8.17 -4.84
C SER A 107 2.73 -7.43 -3.64
N GLY A 108 1.47 -7.00 -3.74
CA GLY A 108 0.77 -6.27 -2.68
C GLY A 108 0.95 -4.74 -2.70
N LYS A 109 1.31 -4.15 -3.86
CA LYS A 109 1.45 -2.68 -4.04
C LYS A 109 0.21 -1.90 -3.63
N THR A 110 -0.97 -2.32 -4.09
CA THR A 110 -2.23 -1.61 -3.81
C THR A 110 -2.48 -1.54 -2.30
N PHE A 111 -2.26 -2.67 -1.61
CA PHE A 111 -2.41 -2.73 -0.17
C PHE A 111 -1.38 -1.86 0.55
N ALA A 112 -0.12 -1.87 0.09
CA ALA A 112 0.94 -1.00 0.62
C ALA A 112 0.53 0.47 0.53
N PHE A 113 0.03 0.89 -0.64
CA PHE A 113 -0.44 2.25 -0.90
C PHE A 113 -1.65 2.62 -0.03
N SER A 114 -2.65 1.74 0.07
CA SER A 114 -3.83 1.96 0.92
C SER A 114 -3.42 2.14 2.39
N LEU A 115 -2.55 1.27 2.91
CA LEU A 115 -2.04 1.38 4.27
C LEU A 115 -1.26 2.67 4.48
N CYS A 116 -0.30 2.98 3.60
CA CYS A 116 0.47 4.22 3.66
C CYS A 116 -0.41 5.48 3.66
N SER A 117 -1.53 5.43 2.94
CA SER A 117 -2.51 6.50 2.93
C SER A 117 -3.11 6.69 4.33
N LEU A 118 -3.64 5.62 4.95
CA LEU A 118 -4.25 5.73 6.28
C LEU A 118 -3.27 6.18 7.38
N LEU A 119 -1.98 5.88 7.23
CA LEU A 119 -0.95 6.29 8.20
C LEU A 119 -0.68 7.81 8.20
N ARG A 120 -1.05 8.51 7.12
CA ARG A 120 -0.80 9.95 6.97
C ARG A 120 -1.99 10.83 7.34
N ILE A 121 -3.11 10.24 7.73
CA ILE A 121 -4.33 10.98 8.05
C ILE A 121 -4.20 11.60 9.44
N ASP A 122 -4.50 12.89 9.50
CA ASP A 122 -4.80 13.56 10.75
C ASP A 122 -6.27 13.31 11.13
N PRO A 123 -6.58 12.60 12.24
CA PRO A 123 -7.95 12.32 12.65
C PRO A 123 -8.76 13.57 13.01
N ASP A 124 -8.10 14.67 13.40
CA ASP A 124 -8.79 15.89 13.87
C ASP A 124 -9.28 16.76 12.69
N GLU A 125 -8.68 16.60 11.51
CA GLU A 125 -9.00 17.37 10.31
C GLU A 125 -10.05 16.67 9.43
N LYS A 126 -11.27 17.21 9.35
CA LYS A 126 -12.38 16.56 8.61
C LYS A 126 -12.41 16.81 7.11
N GLY A 127 -11.54 17.68 6.59
CA GLY A 127 -11.43 18.00 5.18
C GLY A 127 -10.81 16.86 4.35
N LEU A 128 -10.84 16.98 3.02
CA LEU A 128 -10.14 16.07 2.12
C LEU A 128 -8.64 16.12 2.38
N GLN A 129 -8.05 14.99 2.75
CA GLN A 129 -6.60 14.86 2.97
C GLN A 129 -5.95 13.94 1.93
N ILE A 130 -6.68 12.92 1.48
CA ILE A 130 -6.17 11.89 0.60
C ILE A 130 -7.11 11.70 -0.58
N LEU A 131 -6.56 11.89 -1.78
CA LEU A 131 -7.23 11.61 -3.04
C LEU A 131 -6.56 10.42 -3.73
N ILE A 132 -7.32 9.36 -3.96
CA ILE A 132 -6.86 8.16 -4.64
C ILE A 132 -7.53 8.06 -6.00
N LEU A 133 -6.70 8.06 -7.05
CA LEU A 133 -7.15 7.98 -8.43
C LEU A 133 -6.82 6.63 -9.04
N ALA A 134 -7.81 5.99 -9.63
CA ALA A 134 -7.64 4.77 -10.40
C ALA A 134 -8.20 4.93 -11.82
N HIS A 135 -7.71 4.09 -12.74
CA HIS A 135 -8.06 4.17 -14.16
C HIS A 135 -9.38 3.46 -14.49
N THR A 136 -9.80 2.47 -13.70
CA THR A 136 -11.06 1.73 -13.88
C THR A 136 -11.91 1.72 -12.62
N ARG A 137 -13.23 1.53 -12.77
CA ARG A 137 -14.19 1.48 -11.65
C ARG A 137 -14.00 0.24 -10.79
N GLU A 138 -13.60 -0.85 -11.44
CA GLU A 138 -13.28 -2.12 -10.80
C GLU A 138 -12.09 -1.94 -9.88
N LEU A 139 -11.05 -1.22 -10.33
CA LEU A 139 -9.89 -0.93 -9.49
C LEU A 139 -10.22 0.04 -8.34
N VAL A 140 -11.05 1.07 -8.57
CA VAL A 140 -11.56 1.93 -7.48
C VAL A 140 -12.26 1.07 -6.42
N SER A 141 -13.09 0.12 -6.83
CA SER A 141 -13.83 -0.75 -5.90
C SER A 141 -12.89 -1.69 -5.13
N GLN A 142 -11.88 -2.25 -5.79
CA GLN A 142 -10.86 -3.06 -5.12
C GLN A 142 -10.06 -2.26 -4.07
N ILE A 143 -9.68 -1.02 -4.40
CA ILE A 143 -8.98 -0.15 -3.45
C ILE A 143 -9.91 0.22 -2.29
N TRP A 144 -11.16 0.55 -2.59
CA TRP A 144 -12.17 0.87 -1.60
C TRP A 144 -12.33 -0.26 -0.57
N ASP A 145 -12.47 -1.51 -1.03
CA ASP A 145 -12.63 -2.66 -0.13
C ASP A 145 -11.40 -2.85 0.77
N GLN A 146 -10.18 -2.63 0.25
CA GLN A 146 -8.95 -2.67 1.05
C GLN A 146 -8.92 -1.58 2.13
N ILE A 147 -9.31 -0.37 1.77
CA ILE A 147 -9.38 0.75 2.72
C ILE A 147 -10.44 0.47 3.79
N GLN A 148 -11.59 -0.09 3.43
CA GLN A 148 -12.64 -0.47 4.39
C GLN A 148 -12.13 -1.50 5.41
N ILE A 149 -11.38 -2.51 4.95
CA ILE A 149 -10.77 -3.50 5.85
C ILE A 149 -9.83 -2.81 6.84
N LEU A 150 -8.91 -1.98 6.36
CA LEU A 150 -7.95 -1.27 7.21
C LEU A 150 -8.64 -0.23 8.12
N ASN A 151 -9.74 0.36 7.65
CA ASN A 151 -10.50 1.37 8.37
C ASN A 151 -11.48 0.78 9.40
N LYS A 152 -11.54 -0.55 9.57
CA LYS A 152 -12.53 -1.22 10.44
C LYS A 152 -12.55 -0.69 11.88
N TYR A 153 -11.38 -0.34 12.41
CA TYR A 153 -11.21 0.15 13.79
C TYR A 153 -10.80 1.62 13.87
N THR A 154 -10.58 2.26 12.72
CA THR A 154 -10.33 3.70 12.64
C THR A 154 -11.63 4.41 12.28
N GLU A 155 -11.80 5.64 12.74
CA GLU A 155 -13.03 6.40 12.53
C GLU A 155 -12.89 7.37 11.35
N TYR A 156 -11.99 7.07 10.40
CA TYR A 156 -11.73 7.97 9.28
C TYR A 156 -12.95 8.00 8.36
N TYR A 157 -13.31 9.21 7.95
CA TYR A 157 -14.41 9.41 7.03
C TYR A 157 -13.93 9.16 5.60
N ILE A 158 -14.32 8.02 5.05
CA ILE A 158 -13.91 7.57 3.72
C ILE A 158 -15.10 7.63 2.75
N THR A 159 -14.85 8.04 1.52
CA THR A 159 -15.86 8.17 0.47
C THR A 159 -15.39 7.60 -0.86
N GLN A 160 -16.29 6.91 -1.58
CA GLN A 160 -16.05 6.45 -2.94
C GLN A 160 -16.91 7.31 -3.87
N VAL A 161 -16.30 7.94 -4.87
CA VAL A 161 -17.03 8.74 -5.86
C VAL A 161 -17.21 7.93 -7.13
N ARG A 162 -18.47 7.73 -7.51
CA ARG A 162 -18.91 7.04 -8.72
C ARG A 162 -19.43 8.03 -9.75
N ARG A 163 -19.56 7.58 -11.00
CA ARG A 163 -20.02 8.44 -12.09
C ARG A 163 -21.44 8.95 -11.88
N GLU A 164 -22.28 8.11 -11.29
CA GLU A 164 -23.71 8.35 -11.08
C GLU A 164 -24.03 9.35 -9.95
N ASP A 165 -23.04 9.69 -9.12
CA ASP A 165 -23.22 10.60 -7.99
C ASP A 165 -23.43 12.04 -8.49
N LYS A 166 -24.63 12.59 -8.24
CA LYS A 166 -25.01 13.97 -8.61
C LYS A 166 -24.37 15.04 -7.73
N LYS A 167 -24.16 14.72 -6.44
CA LYS A 167 -23.50 15.57 -5.43
C LYS A 167 -22.66 14.67 -4.52
N PRO A 168 -21.47 14.23 -4.99
CA PRO A 168 -20.64 13.35 -4.19
C PRO A 168 -20.23 14.04 -2.89
N GLN A 169 -20.35 13.33 -1.78
CA GLN A 169 -19.74 13.78 -0.53
C GLN A 169 -18.25 13.45 -0.57
N VAL A 170 -17.46 14.36 -0.03
CA VAL A 170 -16.00 14.24 0.02
C VAL A 170 -15.61 14.04 1.47
N GLY A 171 -15.01 12.89 1.77
CA GLY A 171 -14.44 12.59 3.06
C GLY A 171 -12.95 12.89 3.15
N GLN A 172 -12.35 12.54 4.29
CA GLN A 172 -10.90 12.63 4.52
C GLN A 172 -10.13 11.81 3.50
N ILE A 173 -10.63 10.61 3.16
CA ILE A 173 -10.14 9.81 2.03
C ILE A 173 -11.22 9.76 0.97
N THR A 174 -10.85 10.10 -0.27
CA THR A 174 -11.72 9.96 -1.42
C THR A 174 -11.08 9.09 -2.49
N VAL A 175 -11.78 8.03 -2.90
CA VAL A 175 -11.35 7.14 -4.00
C VAL A 175 -12.25 7.38 -5.21
N MET A 176 -11.65 7.68 -6.36
CA MET A 176 -12.41 7.97 -7.58
C MET A 176 -11.66 7.60 -8.86
N THR A 177 -12.40 7.59 -9.98
CA THR A 177 -11.79 7.47 -11.32
C THR A 177 -11.27 8.83 -11.78
N ALA A 178 -10.08 8.88 -12.38
CA ALA A 178 -9.40 10.13 -12.75
C ALA A 178 -10.22 11.09 -13.65
N GLY A 179 -11.19 10.59 -14.42
CA GLY A 179 -12.06 11.42 -15.26
C GLY A 179 -13.11 12.27 -14.51
N LYS A 180 -13.15 12.26 -13.18
CA LYS A 180 -14.05 13.08 -12.35
C LYS A 180 -13.37 14.18 -11.53
N CYS A 181 -12.05 14.34 -11.67
CA CYS A 181 -11.28 15.40 -11.00
C CYS A 181 -11.44 16.76 -11.67
#